data_AF-A0A960JK59-F1
#
_entry.id   AF-A0A960JK59-F1
#
_cell.length_a   1.000
_cell.length_b   1.000
_cell.length_c   1.000
_cell.angle_alpha   90.00
_cell.angle_beta   90.00
_cell.angle_gamma   90.00
#
_symmetry.space_group_name_H-M   'P 1'
#
loop_
_entity.id
_entity.type
_entity.pdbx_description
1 polymer ?
#
loop_
_entity_poly.entity_id
_entity_poly.type
_entity_poly.pdbx_seq_one_letter_code
_entity_poly.pdbx_strand_id
1 'polypeptide(L)'
;MSASVENYNIWDNILGSVRKRLNGQIFETWFSPIELDHCDEENAVLHLRASQINKDWIDNNYLDLLGATMSELDLGNYRLKWKVEDSDFEKNNTAQNASVREDAVGSIESAITDPQNFQSSSNSSSTKFVDIEPIENTLNGKYTFEKFVVGSCNEFAHAAAEAIVEAPGKTYNPMFIYGGVGLGKTHLMHATGHAIIARNRHLRVAYITSEKFMNELINAIRFD
;
A
#
# COMPACT_ATOMS: atom_id res chain seq x y z
N MET A 1 34.64 23.24 23.11
CA MET A 1 33.18 23.38 23.27
C MET A 1 32.68 24.33 22.19
N SER A 2 32.42 23.85 20.97
CA SER A 2 31.90 24.67 19.86
C SER A 2 31.69 23.84 18.57
N ALA A 3 31.05 22.67 18.65
CA ALA A 3 30.70 21.88 17.46
C ALA A 3 29.22 21.44 17.44
N SER A 4 28.43 21.85 18.44
CA SER A 4 27.06 21.38 18.65
C SER A 4 25.99 22.33 18.10
N VAL A 5 26.36 23.53 17.67
CA VAL A 5 25.39 24.61 17.35
C VAL A 5 25.22 24.83 15.84
N GLU A 6 26.19 24.47 15.00
CA GLU A 6 26.05 24.59 13.53
C GLU A 6 25.33 23.39 12.89
N ASN A 7 25.41 22.22 13.51
CA ASN A 7 24.80 20.98 13.00
C ASN A 7 23.26 21.02 12.95
N TYR A 8 22.61 21.71 13.90
CA TYR A 8 21.14 21.78 13.94
C TYR A 8 20.55 22.52 12.73
N ASN A 9 21.25 23.51 12.19
CA ASN A 9 20.69 24.33 11.11
C ASN A 9 20.53 23.56 9.78
N ILE A 10 21.43 22.62 9.46
CA ILE A 10 21.41 21.95 8.15
C ILE A 10 20.22 20.99 8.06
N TRP A 11 20.04 20.14 9.08
CA TRP A 11 18.93 19.19 9.10
C TRP A 11 17.59 19.89 9.29
N ASP A 12 17.51 20.94 10.11
CA ASP A 12 16.28 21.73 10.26
C ASP A 12 15.89 22.45 8.97
N ASN A 13 16.85 22.88 8.15
CA ASN A 13 16.58 23.46 6.83
C ASN A 13 16.07 22.41 5.83
N ILE A 14 16.62 21.19 5.87
CA ILE A 14 16.14 20.06 5.07
C ILE A 14 14.71 19.70 5.51
N LEU A 15 14.49 19.49 6.81
CA LEU A 15 13.17 19.19 7.38
C LEU A 15 12.17 20.31 7.08
N GLY A 16 12.56 21.58 7.16
CA GLY A 16 11.71 22.72 6.83
C GLY A 16 11.29 22.75 5.36
N SER A 17 12.18 22.36 4.45
CA SER A 17 11.88 22.26 3.01
C SER A 17 11.01 21.05 2.69
N VAL A 18 11.29 19.91 3.33
CA VAL A 18 10.50 18.68 3.23
C VAL A 18 9.09 18.88 3.80
N ARG A 19 8.95 19.56 4.95
CA ARG A 19 7.66 19.86 5.59
C ARG A 19 6.74 20.71 4.72
N LYS A 20 7.29 21.57 3.86
CA LYS A 20 6.49 22.36 2.90
C LYS A 20 5.96 21.53 1.74
N ARG A 21 6.56 20.38 1.45
CA ARG A 21 6.24 19.51 0.32
C ARG A 21 5.49 18.25 0.73
N LEU A 22 5.37 17.99 2.03
CA LEU A 22 4.73 16.81 2.59
C LEU A 22 3.51 17.15 3.45
N ASN A 23 2.60 16.20 3.56
CA ASN A 23 1.52 16.25 4.54
C ASN A 23 2.12 16.23 5.96
N GLY A 24 1.59 17.06 6.87
CA GLY A 24 2.01 17.12 8.27
C GLY A 24 2.00 15.77 8.99
N GLN A 25 1.05 14.87 8.70
CA GLN A 25 0.99 13.55 9.36
C GLN A 25 2.09 12.61 8.87
N ILE A 26 2.45 12.67 7.58
CA ILE A 26 3.60 11.94 7.02
C ILE A 26 4.88 12.46 7.64
N PHE A 27 5.01 13.78 7.73
CA PHE A 27 6.16 14.42 8.35
C PHE A 27 6.32 14.00 9.82
N GLU A 28 5.25 14.09 10.62
CA GLU A 28 5.27 13.71 12.03
C GLU A 28 5.57 12.22 12.26
N THR A 29 5.07 11.34 11.39
CA THR A 29 5.24 9.88 11.58
C THR A 29 6.62 9.41 11.12
N TRP A 30 7.12 9.96 10.02
CA TRP A 30 8.27 9.38 9.31
C TRP A 30 9.52 10.23 9.37
N PHE A 31 9.39 11.57 9.39
CA PHE A 31 10.51 12.51 9.37
C PHE A 31 10.84 13.11 10.75
N SER A 32 9.84 13.35 11.59
CA SER A 32 9.99 13.84 12.96
C SER A 32 10.84 12.92 13.85
N PRO A 33 10.74 11.57 13.75
CA PRO A 33 11.60 10.67 14.53
C PRO A 33 13.07 10.62 14.07
N ILE A 34 13.45 11.36 13.03
CA ILE A 34 14.81 11.34 12.48
C ILE A 34 15.62 12.46 13.10
N GLU A 35 16.70 12.08 13.76
CA GLU A 35 17.63 13.02 14.37
C GLU A 35 18.96 13.03 13.62
N LEU A 36 19.57 14.20 13.50
CA LEU A 36 20.94 14.31 12.99
C LEU A 36 21.91 13.89 14.10
N ASP A 37 22.70 12.84 13.88
CA ASP A 37 23.73 12.38 14.81
C ASP A 37 24.98 13.28 14.73
N HIS A 38 25.51 13.47 13.52
CA HIS A 38 26.60 14.42 13.24
C HIS A 38 26.74 14.65 11.72
N CYS A 39 27.38 15.76 11.35
CA CYS A 39 27.82 16.03 9.98
C CYS A 39 29.33 15.79 9.87
N ASP A 40 29.75 15.00 8.89
CA ASP A 40 31.14 14.88 8.46
C ASP A 40 31.33 15.79 7.22
N GLU A 41 31.85 16.99 7.45
CA GLU A 41 32.09 17.98 6.39
C GLU A 41 33.26 17.58 5.48
N GLU A 42 34.23 16.82 5.97
CA GLU A 42 35.43 16.43 5.23
C GLU A 42 35.11 15.37 4.17
N ASN A 43 34.16 14.47 4.47
CA ASN A 43 33.68 13.45 3.53
C ASN A 43 32.32 13.78 2.89
N ALA A 44 31.74 14.94 3.21
CA ALA A 44 30.38 15.34 2.84
C ALA A 44 29.35 14.24 3.16
N VAL A 45 29.28 13.80 4.42
CA VAL A 45 28.32 12.78 4.87
C VAL A 45 27.49 13.28 6.04
N LEU A 46 26.16 13.18 5.90
CA LEU A 46 25.22 13.45 6.98
C LEU A 46 24.84 12.12 7.64
N HIS A 47 25.15 12.00 8.93
CA HIS A 47 24.79 10.83 9.72
C HIS A 47 23.45 11.06 10.41
N LEU A 48 22.44 10.28 10.01
CA LEU A 48 21.07 10.34 10.52
C LEU A 48 20.80 9.15 11.44
N ARG A 49 20.06 9.38 12.52
CA ARG A 49 19.57 8.37 13.44
C ARG A 49 18.08 8.16 13.22
N ALA A 50 17.68 6.93 12.93
CA ALA A 50 16.28 6.55 12.75
C ALA A 50 16.10 5.05 13.00
N SER A 51 14.85 4.62 13.21
CA SER A 51 14.52 3.19 13.26
C SER A 51 14.70 2.53 11.87
N GLN A 52 14.88 1.21 11.84
CA GLN A 52 14.98 0.45 10.58
C GLN A 52 13.72 0.64 9.71
N ILE A 53 12.55 0.73 10.35
CA ILE A 53 11.26 0.93 9.68
C ILE A 53 11.20 2.33 9.03
N ASN A 54 11.66 3.37 9.73
CA ASN A 54 11.72 4.74 9.19
C ASN A 54 12.68 4.82 8.00
N LYS A 55 13.87 4.25 8.14
CA LYS A 55 14.87 4.18 7.07
C LYS A 55 14.29 3.50 5.82
N ASP A 56 13.77 2.28 5.96
CA ASP A 56 13.27 1.51 4.83
C ASP A 56 12.10 2.22 4.13
N TRP A 57 11.24 2.89 4.89
CA TRP A 57 10.12 3.63 4.31
C TRP A 57 10.59 4.86 3.52
N ILE A 58 11.56 5.61 4.03
CA ILE A 58 12.12 6.80 3.38
C ILE A 58 12.92 6.42 2.15
N ASP A 59 13.78 5.41 2.25
CA ASP A 59 14.62 4.95 1.15
C ASP A 59 13.76 4.50 -0.06
N ASN A 60 12.58 3.91 0.19
CA ASN A 60 11.71 3.41 -0.88
C ASN A 60 10.76 4.46 -1.47
N ASN A 61 10.38 5.49 -0.71
CA ASN A 61 9.28 6.40 -1.11
C ASN A 61 9.69 7.87 -1.23
N TYR A 62 10.76 8.31 -0.55
CA TYR A 62 11.11 9.74 -0.44
C TYR A 62 12.59 10.03 -0.72
N LEU A 63 13.33 9.05 -1.25
CA LEU A 63 14.74 9.23 -1.60
C LEU A 63 14.91 10.29 -2.69
N ASP A 64 14.04 10.31 -3.69
CA ASP A 64 14.03 11.33 -4.75
C ASP A 64 13.70 12.72 -4.19
N LEU A 65 12.75 12.80 -3.25
CA LEU A 65 12.39 14.05 -2.60
C LEU A 65 13.56 14.61 -1.77
N LEU A 66 14.24 13.74 -1.01
CA LEU A 66 15.44 14.11 -0.25
C LEU A 66 16.58 14.56 -1.16
N GLY A 67 16.82 13.84 -2.27
CA GLY A 67 17.82 14.25 -3.25
C GLY A 67 17.53 15.61 -3.87
N ALA A 68 16.26 15.87 -4.20
CA ALA A 68 15.83 17.17 -4.73
C ALA A 68 16.00 18.31 -3.71
N THR A 69 15.61 18.10 -2.45
CA THR A 69 15.76 19.13 -1.41
C THR A 69 17.22 19.38 -1.06
N MET A 70 18.06 18.34 -1.04
CA MET A 70 19.51 18.50 -0.84
C MET A 70 20.15 19.27 -1.99
N SER A 71 19.74 19.00 -3.24
CA SER A 71 20.23 19.73 -4.41
C SER A 71 19.82 21.21 -4.40
N GLU A 72 18.60 21.52 -3.95
CA GLU A 72 18.10 22.90 -3.81
C GLU A 72 18.84 23.71 -2.72
N LEU A 73 19.33 23.04 -1.68
CA LEU A 73 20.05 23.65 -0.57
C LEU A 73 21.57 23.73 -0.79
N ASP A 74 22.05 23.48 -2.02
CA ASP A 74 23.47 23.40 -2.39
C ASP A 74 24.26 22.30 -1.63
N LEU A 75 23.53 21.29 -1.14
CA LEU A 75 24.03 20.12 -0.42
C LEU A 75 24.06 18.87 -1.34
N GLY A 76 24.00 19.03 -2.66
CA GLY A 76 23.98 17.91 -3.61
C GLY A 76 25.21 16.99 -3.56
N ASN A 77 26.29 17.46 -2.93
CA ASN A 77 27.52 16.68 -2.72
C ASN A 77 27.47 15.80 -1.46
N TYR A 78 26.49 16.02 -0.59
CA TYR A 78 26.38 15.28 0.67
C TYR A 78 25.68 13.94 0.48
N ARG A 79 26.19 12.91 1.15
CA ARG A 79 25.58 11.57 1.18
C ARG A 79 24.91 11.32 2.54
N LEU A 80 23.74 10.70 2.52
CA LEU A 80 23.05 10.28 3.73
C LEU A 80 23.58 8.92 4.20
N LYS A 81 23.94 8.80 5.47
CA LYS A 81 24.21 7.52 6.13
C LYS A 81 23.33 7.35 7.35
N TRP A 82 22.65 6.21 7.41
CA TRP A 82 21.76 5.87 8.51
C TRP A 82 22.50 5.09 9.61
N LYS A 83 22.30 5.51 10.85
CA LYS A 83 22.65 4.76 12.06
C LYS A 83 21.34 4.25 12.66
N VAL A 84 21.11 2.95 12.47
CA VAL A 84 19.88 2.28 12.87
C VAL A 84 19.99 1.90 14.34
N GLU A 85 19.06 2.37 15.16
CA GLU A 85 18.86 1.83 16.51
C GLU A 85 17.90 0.64 16.39
N ASP A 86 18.44 -0.57 16.45
CA ASP A 86 17.64 -1.78 16.57
C ASP A 86 16.99 -1.78 17.96
N SER A 87 15.68 -1.57 18.00
CA SER A 87 14.86 -1.93 19.16
C SER A 87 14.40 -3.38 18.98
N ASP A 88 14.83 -4.23 19.91
CA ASP A 88 14.67 -5.68 19.94
C ASP A 88 13.20 -6.16 19.81
N PHE A 89 12.70 -6.29 18.58
CA PHE A 89 11.40 -6.94 18.32
C PHE A 89 11.49 -8.04 17.25
N GLU A 90 12.45 -8.95 17.38
CA GLU A 90 12.36 -10.26 16.72
C GLU A 90 12.84 -11.38 17.65
N LYS A 91 11.87 -12.16 18.14
CA LYS A 91 11.95 -13.61 18.40
C LYS A 91 10.58 -14.09 18.88
N ASN A 92 9.83 -14.74 17.99
CA ASN A 92 9.09 -15.98 18.25
C ASN A 92 8.12 -16.24 17.09
N ASN A 93 8.57 -17.02 16.10
CA ASN A 93 7.82 -18.19 15.66
C ASN A 93 8.67 -19.00 14.66
N THR A 94 9.36 -19.99 15.20
CA THR A 94 9.87 -21.12 14.42
C THR A 94 9.33 -22.40 15.03
N ALA A 95 8.78 -23.23 14.15
CA ALA A 95 8.47 -24.65 14.27
C ALA A 95 7.14 -25.06 14.94
N GLN A 96 6.56 -26.11 14.33
CA GLN A 96 5.51 -27.04 14.78
C GLN A 96 4.07 -26.61 14.38
N ASN A 97 3.30 -27.31 13.54
CA ASN A 97 3.30 -28.73 13.19
C ASN A 97 2.69 -29.00 11.81
N ALA A 98 3.31 -29.94 11.10
CA ALA A 98 2.73 -30.74 10.04
C ALA A 98 2.09 -32.00 10.64
N SER A 99 0.88 -32.39 10.20
CA SER A 99 0.51 -33.80 9.98
C SER A 99 -0.94 -33.99 9.49
N VAL A 100 -1.05 -34.44 8.22
CA VAL A 100 -1.87 -35.55 7.67
C VAL A 100 -3.38 -35.65 7.99
N ARG A 101 -4.24 -35.65 6.95
CA ARG A 101 -4.94 -36.86 6.40
C ARG A 101 -5.92 -36.52 5.27
N GLU A 102 -5.75 -37.24 4.17
CA GLU A 102 -6.68 -37.45 3.05
C GLU A 102 -7.90 -38.25 3.52
N ASP A 103 -9.08 -37.97 2.95
CA ASP A 103 -10.02 -39.01 2.47
C ASP A 103 -11.25 -38.41 1.74
N ALA A 104 -11.52 -39.01 0.57
CA ALA A 104 -12.81 -39.28 -0.08
C ALA A 104 -13.71 -38.16 -0.67
N VAL A 105 -13.53 -37.96 -1.99
CA VAL A 105 -14.50 -38.11 -3.11
C VAL A 105 -16.01 -38.09 -2.80
N GLY A 106 -16.76 -37.24 -3.54
CA GLY A 106 -18.20 -37.38 -3.74
C GLY A 106 -18.79 -36.36 -4.72
N SER A 107 -18.96 -36.79 -5.98
CA SER A 107 -19.61 -36.08 -7.09
C SER A 107 -21.06 -35.64 -6.79
N ILE A 108 -21.53 -34.57 -7.46
CA ILE A 108 -22.76 -34.54 -8.27
C ILE A 108 -22.68 -33.35 -9.23
N GLU A 109 -22.98 -33.68 -10.48
CA GLU A 109 -22.99 -32.86 -11.69
C GLU A 109 -24.44 -32.53 -12.08
N SER A 110 -24.61 -31.56 -12.99
CA SER A 110 -25.82 -31.24 -13.80
C SER A 110 -26.75 -30.15 -13.18
N ALA A 111 -27.31 -29.17 -13.88
CA ALA A 111 -27.46 -28.89 -15.31
C ALA A 111 -27.86 -27.41 -15.59
N ILE A 112 -27.26 -26.80 -16.62
CA ILE A 112 -27.83 -26.10 -17.80
C ILE A 112 -29.10 -25.23 -17.63
N THR A 113 -29.02 -23.93 -17.95
CA THR A 113 -29.78 -23.30 -19.08
C THR A 113 -29.28 -21.91 -19.50
N ASP A 114 -29.34 -21.69 -20.82
CA ASP A 114 -28.77 -20.64 -21.69
C ASP A 114 -29.24 -19.18 -21.47
N PRO A 115 -28.54 -18.19 -22.10
CA PRO A 115 -28.67 -16.75 -21.88
C PRO A 115 -29.62 -16.08 -22.87
N GLN A 116 -30.52 -15.23 -22.40
CA GLN A 116 -31.17 -14.24 -23.26
C GLN A 116 -31.36 -12.87 -22.60
N ASN A 117 -30.68 -11.90 -23.23
CA ASN A 117 -31.21 -10.59 -23.59
C ASN A 117 -31.35 -9.53 -22.48
N PHE A 118 -30.33 -8.66 -22.38
CA PHE A 118 -30.55 -7.26 -21.98
C PHE A 118 -29.80 -6.33 -22.93
N GLN A 119 -30.53 -5.81 -23.92
CA GLN A 119 -30.15 -4.62 -24.66
C GLN A 119 -30.01 -3.45 -23.67
N SER A 120 -28.83 -2.86 -23.58
CA SER A 120 -28.64 -1.59 -22.88
C SER A 120 -28.36 -0.52 -23.93
N SER A 121 -29.41 0.25 -24.18
CA SER A 121 -29.45 1.43 -25.02
C SER A 121 -28.42 2.46 -24.56
N SER A 122 -27.73 2.99 -25.56
CA SER A 122 -26.92 4.20 -25.51
C SER A 122 -27.67 5.37 -24.87
N ASN A 123 -27.10 5.97 -23.84
CA ASN A 123 -27.26 7.41 -23.61
C ASN A 123 -25.92 7.98 -23.13
N SER A 124 -25.24 8.59 -24.07
CA SER A 124 -24.04 9.41 -23.91
C SER A 124 -24.38 10.66 -23.12
N SER A 125 -24.07 10.65 -21.82
CA SER A 125 -23.92 11.85 -21.03
C SER A 125 -22.46 11.97 -20.68
N SER A 126 -21.78 12.88 -21.38
CA SER A 126 -20.38 13.24 -21.20
C SER A 126 -20.15 13.84 -19.81
N THR A 127 -20.03 12.99 -18.80
CA THR A 127 -19.32 13.37 -17.58
C THR A 127 -17.85 13.42 -17.94
N LYS A 128 -17.24 14.60 -17.85
CA LYS A 128 -15.79 14.76 -17.89
C LYS A 128 -15.22 13.91 -16.77
N PHE A 129 -14.80 12.70 -17.09
CA PHE A 129 -14.07 11.87 -16.16
C PHE A 129 -12.76 12.60 -15.89
N VAL A 130 -12.53 12.92 -14.63
CA VAL A 130 -11.17 13.21 -14.17
C VAL A 130 -10.36 11.98 -14.57
N ASP A 131 -9.35 12.20 -15.41
CA ASP A 131 -8.30 11.23 -15.66
C ASP A 131 -7.57 11.05 -14.33
N ILE A 132 -8.15 10.22 -13.47
CA ILE A 132 -7.46 9.62 -12.33
C ILE A 132 -6.33 8.87 -13.01
N GLU A 133 -5.12 9.45 -12.95
CA GLU A 133 -3.90 8.78 -13.34
C GLU A 133 -3.95 7.37 -12.75
N PRO A 134 -3.52 6.34 -13.51
CA PRO A 134 -3.54 4.99 -13.00
C PRO A 134 -2.77 5.03 -11.69
N ILE A 135 -3.43 4.73 -10.57
CA ILE A 135 -2.76 4.53 -9.29
C ILE A 135 -1.98 3.24 -9.52
N GLU A 136 -0.80 3.37 -10.13
CA GLU A 136 0.07 2.27 -10.42
C GLU A 136 0.45 1.67 -9.07
N ASN A 137 0.03 0.43 -8.87
CA ASN A 137 0.47 -0.48 -7.82
C ASN A 137 0.03 -0.19 -6.38
N THR A 138 -1.28 -0.24 -6.11
CA THR A 138 -1.77 -0.47 -4.74
C THR A 138 -2.15 -1.93 -4.44
N LEU A 139 -2.13 -2.82 -5.43
CA LEU A 139 -2.43 -4.24 -5.20
C LEU A 139 -1.15 -5.05 -4.99
N ASN A 140 -0.99 -5.61 -3.79
CA ASN A 140 0.11 -6.52 -3.47
C ASN A 140 0.05 -7.81 -4.31
N GLY A 141 1.06 -8.08 -5.14
CA GLY A 141 1.17 -9.28 -5.98
C GLY A 141 1.36 -10.60 -5.22
N LYS A 142 1.50 -10.56 -3.88
CA LYS A 142 1.49 -11.76 -3.04
C LYS A 142 0.07 -12.31 -2.84
N TYR A 143 -0.96 -11.49 -3.00
CA TYR A 143 -2.35 -11.85 -2.71
C TYR A 143 -3.13 -12.11 -3.99
N THR A 144 -3.03 -13.32 -4.52
CA THR A 144 -3.73 -13.77 -5.74
C THR A 144 -4.61 -14.99 -5.44
N PHE A 145 -5.59 -15.29 -6.29
CA PHE A 145 -6.49 -16.44 -6.06
C PHE A 145 -5.72 -17.76 -6.04
N GLU A 146 -4.67 -17.90 -6.85
CA GLU A 146 -3.85 -19.11 -6.90
C GLU A 146 -3.13 -19.41 -5.57
N LYS A 147 -2.85 -18.38 -4.77
CA LYS A 147 -2.22 -18.50 -3.45
C LYS A 147 -3.23 -18.55 -2.31
N PHE A 148 -4.53 -18.42 -2.60
CA PHE A 148 -5.58 -18.46 -1.59
C PHE A 148 -6.06 -19.90 -1.40
N VAL A 149 -5.88 -20.44 -0.20
CA VAL A 149 -6.33 -21.81 0.11
C VAL A 149 -7.83 -21.79 0.42
N VAL A 150 -8.60 -22.45 -0.43
CA VAL A 150 -10.06 -22.59 -0.27
C VAL A 150 -10.38 -23.79 0.63
N GLY A 151 -11.31 -23.59 1.56
CA GLY A 151 -11.87 -24.63 2.41
C GLY A 151 -13.28 -24.25 2.86
N SER A 152 -13.99 -25.15 3.54
CA SER A 152 -15.41 -24.98 3.90
C SER A 152 -15.75 -23.68 4.64
N CYS A 153 -14.80 -23.12 5.39
CA CYS A 153 -14.98 -21.88 6.15
C CYS A 153 -14.85 -20.59 5.31
N ASN A 154 -14.28 -20.65 4.11
CA ASN A 154 -14.04 -19.49 3.24
C ASN A 154 -14.52 -19.69 1.79
N GLU A 155 -14.99 -20.89 1.44
CA GLU A 155 -15.49 -21.28 0.12
C GLU A 155 -16.57 -20.33 -0.39
N PHE A 156 -17.53 -19.98 0.46
CA PHE A 156 -18.59 -19.05 0.07
C PHE A 156 -18.04 -17.66 -0.30
N ALA A 157 -17.09 -17.14 0.48
CA ALA A 157 -16.49 -15.83 0.21
C ALA A 157 -15.62 -15.85 -1.05
N HIS A 158 -14.92 -16.96 -1.30
CA HIS A 158 -14.14 -17.18 -2.51
C HIS A 158 -15.03 -17.25 -3.75
N ALA A 159 -16.09 -18.08 -3.72
CA ALA A 159 -17.03 -18.21 -4.83
C ALA A 159 -17.73 -16.88 -5.15
N ALA A 160 -18.12 -16.11 -4.11
CA ALA A 160 -18.67 -14.78 -4.30
C ALA A 160 -17.67 -13.82 -4.96
N ALA A 161 -16.38 -13.90 -4.60
CA ALA A 161 -15.32 -13.11 -5.20
C ALA A 161 -15.12 -13.46 -6.68
N GLU A 162 -15.08 -14.75 -7.02
CA GLU A 162 -15.01 -15.22 -8.42
C GLU A 162 -16.20 -14.73 -9.24
N ALA A 163 -17.41 -14.82 -8.72
CA ALA A 163 -18.62 -14.35 -9.42
C ALA A 163 -18.59 -12.83 -9.71
N ILE A 164 -17.91 -12.04 -8.88
CA ILE A 164 -17.69 -10.60 -9.12
C ILE A 164 -16.64 -10.39 -10.21
N VAL A 165 -15.59 -11.20 -10.26
CA VAL A 165 -14.57 -11.15 -11.33
C VAL A 165 -15.20 -11.43 -12.69
N GLU A 166 -16.16 -12.36 -12.76
CA GLU A 166 -16.84 -12.67 -14.01
C GLU A 166 -17.71 -11.53 -14.54
N ALA A 167 -18.47 -10.89 -13.65
CA ALA A 167 -19.36 -9.81 -13.99
C ALA A 167 -19.29 -8.67 -12.95
N PRO A 168 -18.24 -7.82 -13.00
CA PRO A 168 -18.05 -6.74 -12.04
C PRO A 168 -19.26 -5.80 -12.01
N GLY A 169 -19.82 -5.57 -10.82
CA GLY A 169 -20.96 -4.69 -10.60
C GLY A 169 -22.34 -5.25 -10.95
N LYS A 170 -22.43 -6.50 -11.45
CA LYS A 170 -23.72 -7.15 -11.77
C LYS A 170 -24.17 -8.16 -10.73
N THR A 171 -23.34 -9.15 -10.42
CA THR A 171 -23.75 -10.26 -9.54
C THR A 171 -23.91 -9.79 -8.09
N TYR A 172 -22.94 -9.03 -7.59
CA TYR A 172 -22.93 -8.48 -6.24
C TYR A 172 -22.37 -7.06 -6.26
N ASN A 173 -23.14 -6.09 -5.76
CA ASN A 173 -22.71 -4.72 -5.56
C ASN A 173 -23.53 -4.04 -4.44
N PRO A 174 -22.94 -3.74 -3.26
CA PRO A 174 -21.54 -3.99 -2.89
C PRO A 174 -21.29 -5.45 -2.48
N MET A 175 -20.02 -5.88 -2.57
CA MET A 175 -19.53 -7.06 -1.86
C MET A 175 -19.01 -6.64 -0.48
N PHE A 176 -19.48 -7.29 0.58
CA PHE A 176 -19.05 -7.02 1.93
C PHE A 176 -18.50 -8.29 2.60
N ILE A 177 -17.19 -8.34 2.84
CA ILE A 177 -16.51 -9.46 3.50
C ILE A 177 -16.21 -9.09 4.95
N TYR A 178 -16.67 -9.89 5.91
CA TYR A 178 -16.39 -9.73 7.33
C TYR A 178 -15.89 -11.04 7.95
N GLY A 179 -15.23 -10.92 9.11
CA GLY A 179 -14.64 -12.06 9.81
C GLY A 179 -13.48 -11.63 10.71
N GLY A 180 -13.01 -12.55 11.57
CA GLY A 180 -11.87 -12.33 12.46
C GLY A 180 -10.56 -11.97 11.75
N VAL A 181 -9.56 -11.58 12.53
CA VAL A 181 -8.21 -11.28 12.02
C VAL A 181 -7.59 -12.53 11.36
N GLY A 182 -6.76 -12.34 10.34
CA GLY A 182 -6.06 -13.45 9.67
C GLY A 182 -6.90 -14.37 8.78
N LEU A 183 -8.22 -14.16 8.66
CA LEU A 183 -9.10 -15.02 7.84
C LEU A 183 -9.10 -14.70 6.34
N GLY A 184 -8.09 -14.00 5.83
CA GLY A 184 -7.93 -13.79 4.39
C GLY A 184 -8.82 -12.71 3.74
N LYS A 185 -9.52 -11.87 4.51
CA LYS A 185 -10.33 -10.75 3.97
C LYS A 185 -9.55 -9.85 3.01
N THR A 186 -8.38 -9.39 3.45
CA THR A 186 -7.50 -8.53 2.65
C THR A 186 -6.96 -9.28 1.43
N HIS A 187 -6.69 -10.59 1.57
CA HIS A 187 -6.22 -11.41 0.46
C HIS A 187 -7.28 -11.53 -0.63
N LEU A 188 -8.52 -11.90 -0.29
CA LEU A 188 -9.62 -12.01 -1.24
C LEU A 188 -9.89 -10.69 -1.96
N MET A 189 -9.87 -9.57 -1.25
CA MET A 189 -10.04 -8.24 -1.84
C MET A 189 -8.98 -7.95 -2.90
N HIS A 190 -7.71 -8.25 -2.60
CA HIS A 190 -6.61 -8.05 -3.54
C HIS A 190 -6.67 -9.02 -4.72
N ALA A 191 -6.95 -10.29 -4.47
CA ALA A 191 -7.07 -11.32 -5.49
C ALA A 191 -8.18 -10.98 -6.50
N THR A 192 -9.32 -10.48 -6.00
CA THR A 192 -10.42 -9.96 -6.84
C THR A 192 -9.95 -8.82 -7.74
N GLY A 193 -9.23 -7.84 -7.19
CA GLY A 193 -8.67 -6.74 -7.97
C GLY A 193 -7.70 -7.21 -9.07
N HIS A 194 -6.76 -8.09 -8.73
CA HIS A 194 -5.81 -8.66 -9.70
C HIS A 194 -6.53 -9.41 -10.81
N ALA A 195 -7.52 -10.23 -10.48
CA ALA A 195 -8.27 -11.01 -11.45
C ALA A 195 -9.12 -10.13 -12.39
N ILE A 196 -9.71 -9.04 -11.88
CA ILE A 196 -10.44 -8.07 -12.70
C ILE A 196 -9.49 -7.39 -13.70
N ILE A 197 -8.31 -6.93 -13.25
CA ILE A 197 -7.31 -6.30 -14.13
C ILE A 197 -6.80 -7.29 -15.17
N ALA A 198 -6.56 -8.55 -14.78
CA ALA A 198 -6.08 -9.59 -15.67
C ALA A 198 -7.10 -9.90 -16.79
N ARG A 199 -8.39 -9.92 -16.46
CA ARG A 199 -9.48 -10.20 -17.41
C ARG A 199 -9.82 -9.00 -18.30
N ASN A 200 -9.80 -7.78 -17.76
CA ASN A 200 -10.19 -6.57 -18.47
C ASN A 200 -9.21 -5.43 -18.17
N ARG A 201 -8.22 -5.25 -19.07
CA ARG A 201 -7.18 -4.21 -18.96
C ARG A 201 -7.70 -2.78 -19.07
N HIS A 202 -8.92 -2.59 -19.58
CA HIS A 202 -9.55 -1.27 -19.71
C HIS A 202 -10.31 -0.82 -18.45
N LEU A 203 -10.53 -1.73 -17.48
CA LEU A 203 -11.18 -1.37 -16.23
C LEU A 203 -10.18 -0.69 -15.29
N ARG A 204 -10.59 0.43 -14.71
CA ARG A 204 -9.83 1.11 -13.67
C ARG A 204 -10.20 0.49 -12.33
N VAL A 205 -9.21 -0.09 -11.65
CA VAL A 205 -9.36 -0.69 -10.33
C VAL A 205 -8.59 0.18 -9.33
N ALA A 206 -9.25 0.52 -8.21
CA ALA A 206 -8.64 1.28 -7.12
C ALA A 206 -8.73 0.47 -5.82
N TYR A 207 -7.62 0.42 -5.10
CA TYR A 207 -7.56 -0.13 -3.75
C TYR A 207 -7.16 0.98 -2.76
N ILE A 208 -7.96 1.13 -1.71
CA ILE A 208 -7.75 2.13 -0.67
C ILE A 208 -8.17 1.57 0.68
N THR A 209 -7.39 1.86 1.73
CA THR A 209 -7.79 1.56 3.11
C THR A 209 -8.77 2.63 3.58
N SER A 210 -9.69 2.28 4.49
CA SER A 210 -10.62 3.27 5.06
C SER A 210 -9.89 4.45 5.70
N GLU A 211 -8.73 4.20 6.33
CA GLU A 211 -7.89 5.25 6.90
C GLU A 211 -7.34 6.19 5.83
N LYS A 212 -6.76 5.65 4.74
CA LYS A 212 -6.26 6.48 3.63
C LYS A 212 -7.39 7.27 3.00
N PHE A 213 -8.55 6.65 2.78
CA PHE A 213 -9.73 7.32 2.23
C PHE A 213 -10.20 8.48 3.13
N MET A 214 -10.28 8.25 4.44
CA MET A 214 -10.64 9.29 5.40
C MET A 214 -9.62 10.43 5.42
N ASN A 215 -8.32 10.11 5.37
CA ASN A 215 -7.27 11.13 5.33
C ASN A 215 -7.33 11.96 4.05
N GLU A 216 -7.51 11.32 2.89
CA GLU A 216 -7.70 12.02 1.61
C GLU A 216 -8.96 12.89 1.62
N LEU A 217 -10.06 12.39 2.17
CA LEU A 217 -11.30 13.15 2.32
C LEU A 217 -11.13 14.39 3.21
N ILE A 218 -10.47 14.24 4.37
CA ILE A 218 -10.19 15.35 5.29
C ILE A 218 -9.30 16.39 4.61
N ASN A 219 -8.26 15.95 3.90
CA ASN A 219 -7.36 16.85 3.19
C ASN A 219 -8.10 17.60 2.08
N ALA A 220 -8.93 16.92 1.29
CA ALA A 220 -9.74 17.56 0.25
C ALA A 220 -10.62 18.67 0.82
N ILE A 221 -11.29 18.43 1.95
CA ILE A 221 -12.15 19.43 2.60
C ILE A 221 -11.36 20.59 3.22
N ARG A 222 -10.12 20.37 3.67
CA ARG A 222 -9.31 21.40 4.36
C ARG A 222 -8.63 22.36 3.39
N PHE A 223 -8.29 21.89 2.19
CA PHE A 223 -7.47 22.63 1.22
C PHE A 223 -8.23 23.06 -0.05
N ASP A 224 -9.48 22.62 -0.24
CA ASP A 224 -10.47 23.29 -1.12
C ASP A 224 -11.12 24.50 -0.41
#